data_AF-A0A955XCU6-F1
#
_entry.id   AF-A0A955XCU6-F1
#
_cell.length_a   1.000
_cell.length_b   1.000
_cell.length_c   1.000
_cell.angle_alpha   90.00
_cell.angle_beta   90.00
_cell.angle_gamma   90.00
#
_symmetry.space_group_name_H-M   'P 1'
#
loop_
_entity.id
_entity.type
_entity.pdbx_description
1 polymer ?
#
loop_
_entity_poly.entity_id
_entity_poly.type
_entity_poly.pdbx_seq_one_letter_code
_entity_poly.pdbx_strand_id
1 'polypeptide(L)'
;MNPGPPELDITPHPLVALPRPMKPGSIPLPAARGEARRSGALSQATLHTTRAVADAVFSREGHAPPAERMDWVMDEYADLMARTTGRGRLMFWAATFAVGRVAPLLIRRFTHLTQLDLQDRIRALEAMEASPLAGILIALRAILCIVYYEHPDAARATGMPLGPLVKS
;
A
#
# COMPACT_ATOMS: atom_id res chain seq x y z
N MET A 1 57.40 39.10 -9.39
CA MET A 1 57.44 37.71 -8.92
C MET A 1 56.00 37.28 -8.69
N ASN A 2 55.41 36.55 -9.64
CA ASN A 2 53.98 36.19 -9.64
C ASN A 2 53.91 34.66 -9.78
N PRO A 3 53.40 33.91 -8.78
CA PRO A 3 53.30 32.46 -8.89
C PRO A 3 52.18 32.10 -9.88
N GLY A 4 52.52 31.31 -10.91
CA GLY A 4 51.53 30.78 -11.85
C GLY A 4 50.50 29.88 -11.15
N PRO A 5 49.30 29.71 -11.73
CA PRO A 5 48.24 28.89 -11.13
C PRO A 5 48.66 27.42 -11.05
N PRO A 6 48.17 26.66 -10.04
CA PRO A 6 48.54 25.27 -9.83
C PRO A 6 48.04 24.39 -10.98
N GLU A 7 48.97 23.60 -11.51
CA GLU A 7 48.75 22.56 -12.51
C GLU A 7 47.86 21.47 -11.88
N LEU A 8 46.60 21.41 -12.30
CA LEU A 8 45.66 20.35 -11.91
C LEU A 8 46.11 19.04 -12.55
N ASP A 9 46.68 18.16 -11.74
CA ASP A 9 46.94 16.76 -12.08
C ASP A 9 45.60 16.04 -12.31
N ILE A 10 45.20 15.96 -13.59
CA ILE A 10 43.99 15.24 -14.03
C ILE A 10 44.39 13.77 -14.23
N THR A 11 44.64 13.06 -13.13
CA THR A 11 44.80 11.62 -13.17
C THR A 11 43.48 11.00 -13.68
N PRO A 12 43.46 10.20 -14.76
CA PRO A 12 42.22 9.59 -15.23
C PRO A 12 41.75 8.56 -14.21
N HIS A 13 40.72 8.91 -13.44
CA HIS A 13 40.00 7.93 -12.64
C HIS A 13 39.48 6.83 -13.58
N PRO A 14 39.64 5.54 -13.22
CA PRO A 14 39.12 4.45 -14.04
C PRO A 14 37.62 4.65 -14.20
N LEU A 15 37.19 4.85 -15.45
CA LEU A 15 35.80 4.88 -15.88
C LEU A 15 35.02 3.82 -15.11
N VAL A 16 34.08 4.29 -14.28
CA VAL A 16 33.04 3.48 -13.67
C VAL A 16 32.44 2.64 -14.79
N ALA A 17 32.64 1.32 -14.71
CA ALA A 17 32.11 0.39 -15.67
C ALA A 17 30.61 0.62 -15.79
N LEU A 18 30.17 1.17 -16.93
CA LEU A 18 28.76 1.33 -17.22
C LEU A 18 28.10 -0.06 -17.12
N PRO A 19 26.96 -0.20 -16.41
CA PRO A 19 26.24 -1.45 -16.38
C PRO A 19 25.89 -1.86 -17.80
N ARG A 20 26.17 -3.13 -18.14
CA ARG A 20 25.92 -3.71 -19.47
C ARG A 20 24.49 -3.43 -19.92
N PRO A 21 24.24 -3.20 -21.22
CA PRO A 21 22.89 -3.01 -21.73
C PRO A 21 22.04 -4.24 -21.39
N MET A 22 21.04 -4.03 -20.52
CA MET A 22 20.04 -5.04 -20.19
C MET A 22 19.31 -5.46 -21.47
N LYS A 23 19.17 -6.78 -21.65
CA LYS A 23 18.38 -7.36 -22.74
C LYS A 23 16.94 -6.83 -22.62
N PRO A 24 16.37 -6.19 -23.66
CA PRO A 24 14.97 -5.82 -23.65
C PRO A 24 14.14 -7.11 -23.62
N GLY A 25 13.35 -7.32 -22.56
CA GLY A 25 12.48 -8.49 -22.41
C GLY A 25 12.79 -9.40 -21.21
N SER A 26 13.74 -9.05 -20.35
CA SER A 26 14.00 -9.79 -19.10
C SER A 26 13.81 -8.92 -17.85
N ILE A 27 12.72 -8.16 -17.80
CA ILE A 27 12.11 -7.88 -16.48
C ILE A 27 11.24 -9.12 -16.25
N PRO A 28 11.63 -10.06 -15.38
CA PRO A 28 10.65 -10.98 -14.84
C PRO A 28 9.64 -10.06 -14.14
N LEU A 29 8.43 -9.90 -14.71
CA LEU A 29 7.31 -9.50 -13.88
C LEU A 29 7.36 -10.46 -12.69
N PRO A 30 7.51 -9.99 -11.44
CA PRO A 30 7.51 -10.89 -10.31
C PRO A 30 6.17 -11.61 -10.31
N ALA A 31 6.19 -12.84 -10.83
CA ALA A 31 5.19 -13.85 -10.57
C ALA A 31 5.34 -14.23 -9.09
N ALA A 32 4.96 -13.32 -8.19
CA ALA A 32 4.90 -13.57 -6.76
C ALA A 32 3.48 -13.97 -6.36
N ARG A 33 2.74 -14.64 -7.25
CA ARG A 33 1.40 -15.13 -6.98
C ARG A 33 1.48 -16.48 -6.27
N GLY A 34 1.84 -16.45 -4.98
CA GLY A 34 1.28 -17.45 -4.06
C GLY A 34 2.20 -18.45 -3.34
N GLU A 35 3.52 -18.29 -3.34
CA GLU A 35 4.43 -19.23 -2.64
C GLU A 35 4.84 -18.81 -1.21
N ALA A 36 4.74 -17.53 -0.84
CA ALA A 36 5.04 -17.06 0.53
C ALA A 36 3.95 -17.40 1.57
N ARG A 37 3.09 -18.39 1.28
CA ARG A 37 1.70 -18.42 1.76
C ARG A 37 1.45 -18.93 3.19
N ARG A 38 2.45 -19.24 4.04
CA ARG A 38 2.14 -19.90 5.33
C ARG A 38 2.86 -19.47 6.61
N SER A 39 4.02 -18.81 6.57
CA SER A 39 4.82 -18.63 7.80
C SER A 39 4.60 -17.31 8.54
N GLY A 40 3.62 -16.49 8.13
CA GLY A 40 3.40 -15.18 8.74
C GLY A 40 2.00 -14.58 8.62
N ALA A 41 1.00 -15.40 8.34
CA ALA A 41 -0.37 -14.96 8.08
C ALA A 41 -0.94 -14.18 9.28
N LEU A 42 -1.47 -12.97 9.01
CA LEU A 42 -2.28 -12.25 9.97
C LEU A 42 -3.46 -13.11 10.44
N SER A 43 -3.95 -12.89 11.66
CA SER A 43 -5.14 -13.60 12.12
C SER A 43 -6.36 -13.23 11.27
N GLN A 44 -7.27 -14.19 11.08
CA GLN A 44 -8.51 -13.98 10.33
C GLN A 44 -9.34 -12.80 10.86
N ALA A 45 -9.35 -12.60 12.19
CA ALA A 45 -10.00 -11.45 12.81
C ALA A 45 -9.39 -10.11 12.37
N THR A 46 -8.06 -10.05 12.21
CA THR A 46 -7.37 -8.84 11.73
C THR A 46 -7.75 -8.56 10.29
N LEU A 47 -7.69 -9.57 9.43
CA LEU A 47 -8.08 -9.44 8.01
C LEU A 47 -9.54 -9.00 7.87
N HIS A 48 -10.45 -9.57 8.66
CA HIS A 48 -11.86 -9.16 8.66
C HIS A 48 -12.06 -7.71 9.11
N THR A 49 -11.28 -7.25 10.09
CA THR A 49 -11.31 -5.86 10.56
C THR A 49 -10.75 -4.92 9.50
N THR A 50 -9.60 -5.25 8.93
CA THR A 50 -8.98 -4.51 7.83
C THR A 50 -9.90 -4.43 6.62
N ARG A 51 -10.61 -5.52 6.29
CA ARG A 51 -11.63 -5.54 5.23
C ARG A 51 -12.76 -4.57 5.53
N ALA A 52 -13.31 -4.57 6.75
CA ALA A 52 -14.35 -3.62 7.14
C ALA A 52 -13.88 -2.16 7.07
N VAL A 53 -12.61 -1.89 7.39
CA VAL A 53 -12.00 -0.57 7.20
C VAL A 53 -11.89 -0.22 5.72
N ALA A 54 -11.37 -1.14 4.89
CA ALA A 54 -11.16 -0.93 3.47
C ALA A 54 -12.49 -0.70 2.73
N ASP A 55 -13.53 -1.48 3.03
CA ASP A 55 -14.87 -1.30 2.48
C ASP A 55 -15.41 0.11 2.75
N ALA A 56 -15.19 0.64 3.95
CA ALA A 56 -15.63 1.98 4.33
C ALA A 56 -14.77 3.08 3.69
N VAL A 57 -13.44 2.95 3.74
CA VAL A 57 -12.46 3.90 3.18
C VAL A 57 -12.62 4.07 1.66
N PHE A 58 -12.89 2.97 0.95
CA PHE A 58 -13.04 2.96 -0.51
C PHE A 58 -14.50 2.93 -0.95
N SER A 59 -15.44 3.11 -0.01
CA SER A 59 -16.84 3.30 -0.36
C SER A 59 -16.99 4.56 -1.21
N ARG A 60 -17.90 4.51 -2.18
CA ARG A 60 -18.25 5.66 -3.01
C ARG A 60 -19.75 5.83 -2.97
N GLU A 61 -20.21 7.04 -2.66
CA GLU A 61 -21.64 7.37 -2.54
C GLU A 61 -22.38 6.44 -1.56
N GLY A 62 -21.68 5.94 -0.54
CA GLY A 62 -22.26 5.05 0.46
C GLY A 62 -22.42 3.59 0.02
N HIS A 63 -21.93 3.22 -1.17
CA HIS A 63 -21.93 1.86 -1.67
C HIS A 63 -20.58 1.17 -1.44
N ALA A 64 -20.64 -0.13 -1.14
CA ALA A 64 -19.46 -0.96 -0.99
C ALA A 64 -18.69 -1.04 -2.32
N PRO A 65 -17.35 -1.04 -2.29
CA PRO A 65 -16.54 -1.29 -3.48
C PRO A 65 -16.78 -2.70 -4.02
N PRO A 66 -16.47 -2.97 -5.31
CA PRO A 66 -16.63 -4.30 -5.90
C PRO A 66 -15.91 -5.38 -5.09
N ALA A 67 -16.62 -6.44 -4.74
CA ALA A 67 -16.10 -7.49 -3.86
C ALA A 67 -14.80 -8.12 -4.38
N GLU A 68 -14.73 -8.42 -5.69
CA GLU A 68 -13.55 -9.00 -6.33
C GLU A 68 -12.31 -8.11 -6.19
N ARG A 69 -12.46 -6.79 -6.38
CA ARG A 69 -11.35 -5.86 -6.19
C ARG A 69 -10.87 -5.88 -4.74
N MET A 70 -11.80 -5.89 -3.80
CA MET A 70 -11.45 -5.85 -2.40
C MET A 70 -10.88 -7.17 -1.90
N ASP A 71 -11.27 -8.31 -2.49
CA ASP A 71 -10.64 -9.61 -2.25
C ASP A 71 -9.18 -9.59 -2.70
N TRP A 72 -8.91 -9.06 -3.90
CA TRP A 72 -7.54 -8.86 -4.38
C TRP A 72 -6.74 -7.93 -3.45
N VAL A 73 -7.31 -6.81 -2.99
CA VAL A 73 -6.63 -5.91 -2.05
C VAL A 73 -6.29 -6.62 -0.75
N MET A 74 -7.18 -7.46 -0.23
CA MET A 74 -6.93 -8.20 1.00
C MET A 74 -5.85 -9.27 0.82
N ASP A 75 -5.78 -9.90 -0.34
CA ASP A 75 -4.71 -10.85 -0.68
C ASP A 75 -3.34 -10.16 -0.76
N GLU A 76 -3.25 -9.03 -1.46
CA GLU A 76 -2.01 -8.24 -1.56
C GLU A 76 -1.60 -7.63 -0.22
N TYR A 77 -2.57 -7.15 0.57
CA TYR A 77 -2.32 -6.70 1.93
C TYR A 77 -1.76 -7.82 2.81
N ALA A 78 -2.32 -9.04 2.70
CA ALA A 78 -1.81 -10.19 3.44
C ALA A 78 -0.38 -10.58 3.02
N ASP A 79 -0.06 -10.51 1.72
CA ASP A 79 1.30 -10.75 1.20
C ASP A 79 2.30 -9.68 1.68
N LEU A 80 1.91 -8.40 1.61
CA LEU A 80 2.70 -7.28 2.12
C LEU A 80 3.03 -7.47 3.62
N MET A 81 2.04 -7.90 4.40
CA MET A 81 2.21 -8.14 5.83
C MET A 81 3.07 -9.39 6.12
N ALA A 82 3.05 -10.40 5.24
CA ALA A 82 3.93 -11.56 5.34
C ALA A 82 5.40 -11.21 5.12
N ARG A 83 5.69 -10.17 4.32
CA ARG A 83 7.05 -9.65 4.05
C ARG A 83 7.52 -8.62 5.08
N THR A 84 6.61 -8.11 5.91
CA THR A 84 6.92 -7.10 6.92
C THR A 84 7.63 -7.73 8.13
N THR A 85 8.54 -6.98 8.77
CA THR A 85 9.22 -7.43 9.99
C THR A 85 8.21 -7.72 11.11
N GLY A 86 8.57 -8.63 12.04
CA GLY A 86 7.67 -9.01 13.14
C GLY A 86 7.19 -7.83 13.99
N ARG A 87 8.06 -6.84 14.24
CA ARG A 87 7.69 -5.60 14.94
C ARG A 87 6.71 -4.75 14.14
N GLY A 88 6.93 -4.58 12.83
CA GLY A 88 6.00 -3.86 11.96
C GLY A 88 4.63 -4.53 11.93
N ARG A 89 4.59 -5.87 11.79
CA ARG A 89 3.35 -6.64 11.82
C ARG A 89 2.59 -6.47 13.14
N LEU A 90 3.28 -6.47 14.27
CA LEU A 90 2.67 -6.21 15.58
C LEU A 90 2.07 -4.80 15.67
N MET A 91 2.76 -3.79 15.14
CA MET A 91 2.24 -2.42 15.12
C MET A 91 0.99 -2.30 14.24
N PHE A 92 0.97 -2.96 13.07
CA PHE A 92 -0.23 -3.01 12.23
C PHE A 92 -1.39 -3.73 12.87
N TRP A 93 -1.12 -4.86 13.52
CA TRP A 93 -2.13 -5.58 14.29
C TRP A 93 -2.72 -4.70 15.39
N ALA A 94 -1.86 -4.02 16.18
CA ALA A 94 -2.29 -3.13 17.25
C ALA A 94 -3.10 -1.93 16.73
N ALA A 95 -2.67 -1.31 15.62
CA ALA A 95 -3.39 -0.22 14.97
C ALA A 95 -4.77 -0.68 14.47
N THR A 96 -4.83 -1.83 13.80
CA THR A 96 -6.09 -2.40 13.29
C THR A 96 -7.05 -2.74 14.43
N PHE A 97 -6.53 -3.34 15.51
CA PHE A 97 -7.31 -3.63 16.71
C PHE A 97 -7.83 -2.35 17.37
N ALA A 98 -6.99 -1.31 17.47
CA ALA A 98 -7.39 -0.02 18.02
C ALA A 98 -8.51 0.61 17.17
N VAL A 99 -8.36 0.66 15.83
CA VAL A 99 -9.41 1.17 14.94
C VAL A 99 -10.71 0.39 15.10
N GLY A 100 -10.65 -0.95 15.12
CA GLY A 100 -11.82 -1.82 15.24
C GLY A 100 -12.63 -1.63 16.53
N ARG A 101 -11.98 -1.14 17.60
CA ARG A 101 -12.60 -0.91 18.92
C ARG A 101 -12.92 0.56 19.18
N VAL A 102 -12.06 1.47 18.75
CA VAL A 102 -12.17 2.91 19.06
C VAL A 102 -13.09 3.63 18.10
N ALA A 103 -13.06 3.35 16.79
CA ALA A 103 -13.91 4.03 15.83
C ALA A 103 -15.42 3.90 16.18
N PRO A 104 -15.96 2.70 16.52
CA PRO A 104 -17.36 2.57 16.94
C PRO A 104 -17.72 3.37 18.21
N LEU A 105 -16.77 3.49 19.14
CA LEU A 105 -16.99 4.23 20.39
C LEU A 105 -17.22 5.73 20.13
N LEU A 106 -16.60 6.30 19.09
CA LEU A 106 -16.76 7.71 18.73
C LEU A 106 -18.17 8.05 18.25
N ILE A 107 -18.89 7.07 17.68
CA ILE A 107 -20.31 7.19 17.32
C ILE A 107 -21.24 6.59 18.40
N ARG A 108 -20.73 6.39 19.63
CA ARG A 108 -21.46 5.85 20.79
C ARG A 108 -22.02 4.44 20.58
N ARG A 109 -21.35 3.62 19.75
CA ARG A 109 -21.65 2.20 19.55
C ARG A 109 -20.63 1.35 20.32
N PHE A 110 -21.12 0.47 21.19
CA PHE A 110 -20.27 -0.43 22.00
C PHE A 110 -20.01 -1.78 21.31
N THR A 111 -20.10 -1.82 19.98
CA THR A 111 -19.86 -3.01 19.16
C THR A 111 -18.51 -2.92 18.47
N HIS A 112 -18.07 -4.01 17.83
CA HIS A 112 -16.88 -3.99 16.98
C HIS A 112 -17.21 -3.35 15.61
N LEU A 113 -16.23 -2.72 14.96
CA LEU A 113 -16.40 -2.06 13.65
C LEU A 113 -17.00 -3.00 12.59
N THR A 114 -16.60 -4.27 12.62
CA THR A 114 -17.07 -5.30 11.69
C THR A 114 -18.55 -5.66 11.85
N GLN A 115 -19.14 -5.33 13.00
CA GLN A 115 -20.56 -5.57 13.28
C GLN A 115 -21.45 -4.40 12.86
N LEU A 116 -20.87 -3.24 12.55
CA LEU A 116 -21.61 -2.11 12.03
C LEU A 116 -21.98 -2.34 10.57
N ASP A 117 -23.06 -1.72 10.12
CA ASP A 117 -23.35 -1.59 8.69
C ASP A 117 -22.34 -0.65 8.02
N LEU A 118 -22.34 -0.60 6.67
CA LEU A 118 -21.37 0.21 5.94
C LEU A 118 -21.46 1.70 6.28
N GLN A 119 -22.66 2.24 6.50
CA GLN A 119 -22.88 3.66 6.78
C GLN A 119 -22.33 4.04 8.16
N ASP A 120 -22.61 3.21 9.16
CA ASP A 120 -22.07 3.39 10.51
C ASP A 120 -20.55 3.16 10.54
N ARG A 121 -19.99 2.28 9.69
CA ARG A 121 -18.52 2.17 9.52
C ARG A 121 -17.92 3.47 8.97
N ILE A 122 -18.50 4.03 7.91
CA ILE A 122 -18.04 5.29 7.30
C ILE A 122 -18.06 6.39 8.37
N ARG A 123 -19.19 6.60 9.05
CA ARG A 123 -19.33 7.61 10.10
C ARG A 123 -18.34 7.41 11.25
N ALA A 124 -18.12 6.17 11.68
CA ALA A 124 -17.17 5.83 12.73
C ALA A 124 -15.73 6.20 12.33
N LEU A 125 -15.34 5.91 11.09
CA LEU A 125 -14.02 6.27 10.58
C LEU A 125 -13.87 7.79 10.40
N GLU A 126 -14.88 8.48 9.85
CA GLU A 126 -14.88 9.95 9.74
C GLU A 126 -14.76 10.63 11.10
N ALA A 127 -15.48 10.14 12.12
CA ALA A 127 -15.35 10.62 13.48
C ALA A 127 -13.93 10.40 14.05
N MET A 128 -13.28 9.28 13.68
CA MET A 128 -11.90 9.00 14.06
C MET A 128 -10.90 9.91 13.34
N GLU A 129 -11.12 10.22 12.06
CA GLU A 129 -10.31 11.20 11.29
C GLU A 129 -10.43 12.61 11.87
N ALA A 130 -11.58 12.98 12.44
CA ALA A 130 -11.78 14.26 13.12
C ALA A 130 -11.19 14.31 14.56
N SER A 131 -10.62 13.21 15.05
CA SER A 131 -10.12 13.08 16.42
C SER A 131 -8.59 13.14 16.50
N PRO A 132 -8.00 13.32 17.71
CA PRO A 132 -6.54 13.21 17.89
C PRO A 132 -5.95 11.84 17.52
N LEU A 133 -6.78 10.81 17.31
CA LEU A 133 -6.36 9.47 16.92
C LEU A 133 -6.30 9.26 15.40
N ALA A 134 -6.54 10.32 14.61
CA ALA A 134 -6.53 10.28 13.15
C ALA A 134 -5.24 9.67 12.58
N GLY A 135 -4.08 9.89 13.21
CA GLY A 135 -2.80 9.36 12.74
C GLY A 135 -2.78 7.83 12.57
N ILE A 136 -3.48 7.09 13.44
CA ILE A 136 -3.58 5.62 13.34
C ILE A 136 -4.35 5.22 12.08
N LEU A 137 -5.48 5.87 11.84
CA LEU A 137 -6.33 5.61 10.68
C LEU A 137 -5.66 6.04 9.38
N ILE A 138 -4.98 7.21 9.37
CA ILE A 138 -4.23 7.70 8.23
C ILE A 138 -3.12 6.72 7.84
N ALA A 139 -2.38 6.17 8.79
CA ALA A 139 -1.33 5.18 8.51
C ALA A 139 -1.91 3.90 7.88
N LEU A 140 -3.04 3.40 8.41
CA LEU A 140 -3.73 2.24 7.86
C LEU A 140 -4.27 2.52 6.45
N ARG A 141 -4.91 3.69 6.26
CA ARG A 141 -5.45 4.16 4.97
C ARG A 141 -4.35 4.32 3.94
N ALA A 142 -3.18 4.85 4.31
CA ALA A 142 -2.05 5.03 3.39
C ALA A 142 -1.61 3.69 2.78
N ILE A 143 -1.47 2.65 3.60
CA ILE A 143 -1.10 1.32 3.10
C ILE A 143 -2.20 0.70 2.27
N LEU A 144 -3.45 0.81 2.71
CA LEU A 144 -4.58 0.33 1.95
C LEU A 144 -4.69 1.04 0.59
N CYS A 145 -4.40 2.34 0.53
CA CYS A 145 -4.38 3.11 -0.72
C CYS A 145 -3.28 2.63 -1.66
N ILE A 146 -2.06 2.42 -1.15
CA ILE A 146 -0.95 1.88 -1.96
C ILE A 146 -1.38 0.57 -2.63
N VAL A 147 -1.93 -0.36 -1.82
CA VAL A 147 -2.39 -1.66 -2.34
C VAL A 147 -3.56 -1.47 -3.30
N TYR A 148 -4.59 -0.70 -2.93
CA TYR A 148 -5.80 -0.51 -3.75
C TYR A 148 -5.51 0.06 -5.14
N TYR A 149 -4.56 1.00 -5.25
CA TYR A 149 -4.21 1.60 -6.54
C TYR A 149 -3.21 0.80 -7.38
N GLU A 150 -2.59 -0.23 -6.81
CA GLU A 150 -1.77 -1.17 -7.56
C GLU A 150 -2.61 -2.14 -8.43
N HIS A 151 -3.94 -2.15 -8.23
CA HIS A 151 -4.85 -3.03 -8.96
C HIS A 151 -4.68 -2.90 -10.48
N PRO A 152 -4.57 -4.01 -11.24
CA PRO A 152 -4.27 -4.02 -12.69
C PRO A 152 -5.29 -3.25 -13.55
N ASP A 153 -6.48 -2.97 -13.02
CA ASP A 153 -7.47 -2.09 -13.67
C ASP A 153 -7.03 -0.63 -13.77
N ALA A 154 -6.22 -0.15 -12.82
CA ALA A 154 -5.67 1.21 -12.86
C ALA A 154 -4.71 1.38 -14.04
N ALA A 155 -4.00 0.31 -14.43
CA ALA A 155 -3.14 0.29 -15.62
C ALA A 155 -3.94 0.25 -16.94
N ARG A 156 -5.17 -0.26 -16.93
CA ARG A 156 -6.06 -0.23 -18.12
C ARG A 156 -6.66 1.15 -18.37
N ALA A 157 -6.89 1.94 -17.31
CA ALA A 157 -7.40 3.31 -17.43
C ALA A 157 -6.37 4.32 -17.94
N THR A 158 -5.06 4.03 -17.81
CA THR A 158 -3.99 4.94 -18.28
C THR A 158 -3.65 4.81 -19.74
N GLY A 159 -4.19 3.82 -20.47
CA GLY A 159 -4.25 3.77 -21.93
C GLY A 159 -3.09 4.45 -22.65
N MET A 160 -1.83 4.14 -22.30
CA MET A 160 -0.68 4.79 -22.91
C MET A 160 -0.72 4.46 -24.40
N PRO A 161 -0.94 5.43 -25.30
CA PRO A 161 -0.65 5.20 -26.69
C PRO A 161 0.87 5.05 -26.75
N LEU A 162 1.35 3.83 -26.99
CA LEU A 162 2.70 3.65 -27.49
C LEU A 162 2.78 4.54 -28.74
N GLY A 163 3.46 5.69 -28.60
CA GLY A 163 3.73 6.56 -29.73
C GLY A 163 4.34 5.74 -30.86
N PRO A 164 4.01 6.05 -32.13
CA PRO A 164 4.42 5.22 -33.26
C PRO A 164 5.94 5.03 -33.20
N LEU A 165 6.38 3.78 -33.14
CA LEU A 165 7.78 3.41 -33.30
C LEU A 165 8.24 4.03 -34.62
N VAL A 166 9.08 5.06 -34.52
CA VAL A 166 9.78 5.64 -35.67
C VAL A 166 10.59 4.52 -36.30
N LYS A 167 10.09 4.00 -37.43
CA LYS A 167 10.91 3.32 -38.41
C LYS A 167 11.64 4.41 -39.19
N SER A 168 12.94 4.52 -38.96
CA SER A 168 13.90 5.06 -39.91
C SER A 168 15.14 4.16 -39.88
#